data_AF-A0A368D5W9-F1
#
_entry.id   AF-A0A368D5W9-F1
#
_cell.length_a   1.000
_cell.length_b   1.000
_cell.length_c   1.000
_cell.angle_alpha   90.00
_cell.angle_beta   90.00
_cell.angle_gamma   90.00
#
_symmetry.space_group_name_H-M   'P 1'
#
loop_
_entity.id
_entity.type
_entity.pdbx_description
1 polymer ?
#
loop_
_entity_poly.entity_id
_entity_poly.type
_entity_poly.pdbx_seq_one_letter_code
_entity_poly.pdbx_strand_id
1 'polypeptide(L)'
;MNFNTKLLFSFIASFFIFSCTYEGVGDDNNSGNGGGSPDDVKSIKLTISSENVEVNSELTFTVLSDKNDLLTSSCKFFVNGTEISGNKFKPGEPGDYTVYATYKALTSSTKTFSASAQPVKNFKTNVLIEDFTGAWCGYCTRVAYKLQELKKKTSQIVVVAAHYGDALQYSKISEMTNAFGVSSYPHARLNRTAKWNETESAVTSLYANSSKVGVLIESSIDGRTLTLKVKAKFSETYTDLKLGVFLLENDLLLDQANYGDFGYGSDNPIVNFEHDDVLRVALTSPLGDNISSESTKVGSVFEKSFTYEIPNSYDKDKMDIVAFITDKDKMSLNARHSEIGKTQEFEEL
;
A
#
# COMPACT_ATOMS: atom_id res chain seq x y z
N MET A 1 33.11 -5.22 28.69
CA MET A 1 32.60 -6.38 29.43
C MET A 1 31.78 -7.16 28.41
N ASN A 2 32.34 -8.23 27.84
CA ASN A 2 31.90 -8.71 26.53
C ASN A 2 31.03 -9.96 26.69
N PHE A 3 29.79 -9.91 26.20
CA PHE A 3 28.92 -11.09 26.11
C PHE A 3 28.97 -11.65 24.68
N ASN A 4 29.52 -12.85 24.54
CA ASN A 4 29.49 -13.64 23.31
C ASN A 4 28.34 -14.65 23.39
N THR A 5 27.25 -14.43 22.66
CA THR A 5 26.17 -15.41 22.48
C THR A 5 26.44 -16.27 21.24
N LYS A 6 26.84 -17.53 21.47
CA LYS A 6 26.94 -18.53 20.39
C LYS A 6 25.55 -19.09 20.07
N LEU A 7 25.09 -18.91 18.83
CA LEU A 7 23.89 -19.58 18.33
C LEU A 7 24.24 -21.03 17.93
N LEU A 8 23.43 -22.00 18.35
CA LEU A 8 23.64 -23.41 18.06
C LEU A 8 22.62 -23.86 16.99
N PHE A 9 23.09 -24.15 15.77
CA PHE A 9 22.26 -24.78 14.74
C PHE A 9 22.28 -26.30 14.92
N SER A 10 21.09 -26.89 15.13
CA SER A 10 20.93 -28.34 15.20
C SER A 10 20.54 -28.90 13.82
N PHE A 11 21.38 -29.75 13.26
CA PHE A 11 21.06 -30.55 12.07
C PHE A 11 20.39 -31.85 12.50
N ILE A 12 19.17 -32.12 12.02
CA ILE A 12 18.55 -33.44 12.12
C ILE A 12 18.43 -34.02 10.72
N ALA A 13 19.32 -34.95 10.40
CA ALA A 13 19.14 -35.90 9.31
C ALA A 13 18.65 -37.23 9.91
N SER A 14 17.77 -37.93 9.21
CA SER A 14 17.47 -39.34 9.47
C SER A 14 17.13 -40.04 8.17
N PHE A 15 17.46 -41.33 8.08
CA PHE A 15 17.50 -42.06 6.82
C PHE A 15 17.00 -43.50 7.03
N PHE A 16 16.06 -43.91 6.19
CA PHE A 16 15.89 -45.27 5.66
C PHE A 16 15.30 -46.43 6.53
N ILE A 17 14.19 -46.97 6.00
CA ILE A 17 13.66 -48.37 5.98
C ILE A 17 13.49 -49.21 7.26
N PHE A 18 12.36 -49.93 7.33
CA PHE A 18 12.38 -51.39 7.12
C PHE A 18 11.04 -51.91 6.54
N SER A 19 11.04 -53.16 6.06
CA SER A 19 9.91 -53.85 5.41
C SER A 19 9.24 -54.87 6.34
N CYS A 20 7.95 -55.14 6.13
CA CYS A 20 7.24 -56.32 6.64
C CYS A 20 6.37 -56.94 5.53
N THR A 21 6.57 -58.23 5.26
CA THR A 21 5.74 -59.07 4.39
C THR A 21 4.86 -60.01 5.23
N TYR A 22 3.66 -60.35 4.75
CA TYR A 22 2.83 -61.41 5.31
C TYR A 22 1.99 -62.08 4.21
N GLU A 23 1.82 -63.41 4.26
CA GLU A 23 1.11 -64.21 3.26
C GLU A 23 0.13 -65.21 3.93
N GLY A 24 -1.02 -65.44 3.28
CA GLY A 24 -1.91 -66.59 3.53
C GLY A 24 -2.93 -66.44 4.68
N VAL A 25 -4.05 -67.20 4.73
CA VAL A 25 -4.61 -68.19 3.77
C VAL A 25 -6.15 -68.23 3.94
N GLY A 26 -6.92 -68.12 2.84
CA GLY A 26 -8.35 -68.50 2.69
C GLY A 26 -9.41 -67.81 3.58
N ASP A 27 -10.72 -67.79 3.32
CA ASP A 27 -11.61 -68.01 2.14
C ASP A 27 -12.95 -67.25 2.49
N ASP A 28 -14.07 -67.17 1.76
CA ASP A 28 -14.60 -67.86 0.57
C ASP A 28 -15.66 -66.96 -0.18
N ASN A 29 -16.03 -67.36 -1.41
CA ASN A 29 -17.28 -67.11 -2.15
C ASN A 29 -17.98 -65.72 -2.22
N ASN A 30 -17.95 -65.17 -3.45
CA ASN A 30 -19.09 -64.69 -4.25
C ASN A 30 -19.53 -63.18 -4.29
N SER A 31 -19.73 -62.71 -5.53
CA SER A 31 -20.62 -61.62 -6.00
C SER A 31 -20.42 -60.19 -5.46
N GLY A 32 -19.65 -59.37 -6.20
CA GLY A 32 -19.66 -57.90 -6.03
C GLY A 32 -18.93 -57.15 -7.16
N ASN A 33 -19.55 -57.01 -8.35
CA ASN A 33 -18.93 -56.24 -9.44
C ASN A 33 -18.90 -54.73 -9.11
N GLY A 34 -17.70 -54.18 -8.91
CA GLY A 34 -17.49 -52.80 -8.46
C GLY A 34 -16.15 -52.23 -8.92
N GLY A 35 -15.84 -52.35 -10.22
CA GLY A 35 -14.57 -51.93 -10.83
C GLY A 35 -14.33 -50.41 -10.84
N GLY A 36 -14.07 -49.82 -9.68
CA GLY A 36 -13.53 -48.47 -9.57
C GLY A 36 -12.04 -48.46 -9.89
N SER A 37 -11.66 -47.98 -11.08
CA SER A 37 -10.24 -47.84 -11.45
C SER A 37 -9.54 -46.77 -10.59
N PRO A 38 -8.33 -47.01 -10.08
CA PRO A 38 -7.47 -45.94 -9.57
C PRO A 38 -7.03 -45.00 -10.70
N ASP A 39 -6.42 -43.88 -10.32
CA ASP A 39 -5.69 -42.92 -11.15
C ASP A 39 -6.46 -42.10 -12.21
N ASP A 40 -7.78 -42.03 -12.14
CA ASP A 40 -8.51 -40.97 -12.86
C ASP A 40 -8.36 -39.61 -12.15
N VAL A 41 -7.80 -38.63 -12.86
CA VAL A 41 -7.58 -37.24 -12.41
C VAL A 41 -8.69 -36.39 -13.01
N LYS A 42 -9.35 -35.57 -12.21
CA LYS A 42 -10.58 -34.85 -12.61
C LYS A 42 -10.35 -33.39 -12.96
N SER A 43 -9.32 -32.76 -12.40
CA SER A 43 -8.91 -31.41 -12.77
C SER A 43 -7.43 -31.19 -12.50
N ILE A 44 -6.88 -30.11 -13.05
CA ILE A 44 -5.49 -29.69 -12.84
C ILE A 44 -5.41 -28.23 -12.44
N LYS A 45 -4.56 -27.94 -11.43
CA LYS A 45 -4.34 -26.60 -10.89
C LYS A 45 -2.96 -26.09 -11.27
N LEU A 46 -2.91 -25.04 -12.09
CA LEU A 46 -1.69 -24.35 -12.48
C LEU A 46 -1.32 -23.25 -11.47
N THR A 47 -0.04 -23.22 -11.10
CA THR A 47 0.59 -22.17 -10.29
C THR A 47 1.83 -21.64 -11.04
N ILE A 48 2.08 -20.34 -10.96
CA ILE A 48 3.30 -19.69 -11.48
C ILE A 48 4.18 -19.30 -10.28
N SER A 49 5.52 -19.35 -10.43
CA SER A 49 6.48 -18.94 -9.39
C SER A 49 6.45 -17.45 -9.04
N SER A 50 6.03 -16.58 -9.95
CA SER A 50 5.70 -15.18 -9.71
C SER A 50 4.71 -14.71 -10.77
N GLU A 51 3.79 -13.81 -10.41
CA GLU A 51 2.90 -13.15 -11.39
C GLU A 51 3.55 -11.88 -11.99
N ASN A 52 4.75 -11.49 -11.52
CA ASN A 52 5.53 -10.35 -12.04
C ASN A 52 7.03 -10.70 -12.12
N VAL A 53 7.70 -10.40 -13.23
CA VAL A 53 9.14 -10.65 -13.43
C VAL A 53 9.81 -9.60 -14.30
N GLU A 54 11.13 -9.49 -14.18
CA GLU A 54 11.95 -8.80 -15.17
C GLU A 54 12.05 -9.61 -16.48
N VAL A 55 12.23 -8.91 -17.60
CA VAL A 55 12.58 -9.50 -18.90
C VAL A 55 13.84 -10.38 -18.77
N ASN A 56 13.83 -11.53 -19.43
CA ASN A 56 14.78 -12.64 -19.33
C ASN A 56 14.86 -13.39 -17.97
N SER A 57 14.13 -12.97 -16.92
CA SER A 57 14.05 -13.75 -15.67
C SER A 57 13.27 -15.04 -15.84
N GLU A 58 13.67 -16.08 -15.09
CA GLU A 58 13.11 -17.43 -15.24
C GLU A 58 11.85 -17.64 -14.38
N LEU A 59 10.72 -17.84 -15.04
CA LEU A 59 9.51 -18.37 -14.43
C LEU A 59 9.51 -19.89 -14.43
N THR A 60 8.96 -20.47 -13.37
CA THR A 60 8.66 -21.90 -13.25
C THR A 60 7.15 -22.08 -13.06
N PHE A 61 6.58 -22.98 -13.85
CA PHE A 61 5.18 -23.39 -13.77
C PHE A 61 5.06 -24.72 -13.04
N THR A 62 4.03 -24.86 -12.21
CA THR A 62 3.76 -26.06 -11.41
C THR A 62 2.30 -26.48 -11.58
N VAL A 63 2.06 -27.78 -11.77
CA VAL A 63 0.70 -28.33 -11.93
C VAL A 63 0.46 -29.42 -10.89
N LEU A 64 -0.65 -29.30 -10.16
CA LEU A 64 -1.16 -30.31 -9.24
C LEU A 64 -2.46 -30.94 -9.74
N SER A 65 -2.72 -32.20 -9.37
CA SER A 65 -4.02 -32.87 -9.56
C SER A 65 -5.10 -32.34 -8.59
N ASP A 66 -6.35 -32.78 -8.77
CA ASP A 66 -7.45 -32.60 -7.80
C ASP A 66 -7.18 -33.26 -6.42
N LYS A 67 -6.17 -34.13 -6.33
CA LYS A 67 -5.73 -34.82 -5.11
C LYS A 67 -4.41 -34.26 -4.55
N ASN A 68 -3.85 -33.23 -5.19
CA ASN A 68 -2.55 -32.58 -4.93
C ASN A 68 -1.30 -33.36 -5.40
N ASP A 69 -1.45 -34.35 -6.28
CA ASP A 69 -0.30 -35.04 -6.91
C ASP A 69 0.45 -34.09 -7.84
N LEU A 70 1.80 -34.17 -7.86
CA LEU A 70 2.62 -33.31 -8.72
C LEU A 70 2.65 -33.82 -10.17
N LEU A 71 1.90 -33.17 -11.07
CA LEU A 71 1.76 -33.56 -12.47
C LEU A 71 2.65 -32.76 -13.44
N THR A 72 3.40 -31.77 -12.94
CA THR A 72 4.20 -30.81 -13.74
C THR A 72 5.02 -31.42 -14.88
N SER A 73 5.70 -32.54 -14.66
CA SER A 73 6.54 -33.21 -15.68
C SER A 73 5.76 -33.96 -16.76
N SER A 74 4.47 -34.18 -16.56
CA SER A 74 3.54 -34.84 -17.49
C SER A 74 2.60 -33.85 -18.19
N CYS A 75 2.80 -32.54 -18.01
CA CYS A 75 1.99 -31.48 -18.60
C CYS A 75 2.70 -30.82 -19.79
N LYS A 76 1.93 -30.43 -20.81
CA LYS A 76 2.34 -29.41 -21.78
C LYS A 76 1.97 -28.03 -21.22
N PHE A 77 2.76 -27.02 -21.56
CA PHE A 77 2.55 -25.62 -21.17
C PHE A 77 2.45 -24.74 -22.40
N PHE A 78 1.52 -23.80 -22.39
CA PHE A 78 1.26 -22.89 -23.51
C PHE A 78 1.35 -21.45 -23.02
N VAL A 79 2.24 -20.65 -23.60
CA VAL A 79 2.39 -19.23 -23.30
C VAL A 79 1.92 -18.41 -24.51
N ASN A 80 0.97 -17.51 -24.31
CA ASN A 80 0.26 -16.78 -25.38
C ASN A 80 -0.21 -17.71 -26.52
N GLY A 81 -0.78 -18.86 -26.13
CA GLY A 81 -1.27 -19.92 -27.04
C GLY A 81 -0.21 -20.79 -27.71
N THR A 82 1.08 -20.48 -27.54
CA THR A 82 2.19 -21.22 -28.16
C THR A 82 2.76 -22.26 -27.18
N GLU A 83 2.88 -23.52 -27.60
CA GLU A 83 3.46 -24.57 -26.74
C GLU A 83 4.95 -24.30 -26.49
N ILE A 84 5.38 -24.42 -25.23
CA ILE A 84 6.77 -24.26 -24.81
C ILE A 84 7.41 -25.59 -24.38
N SER A 85 8.74 -25.66 -24.40
CA SER A 85 9.48 -26.84 -23.95
C SER A 85 9.63 -26.85 -22.42
N GLY A 86 9.05 -27.86 -21.77
CA GLY A 86 9.09 -28.02 -20.32
C GLY A 86 8.22 -27.01 -19.56
N ASN A 87 8.47 -26.88 -18.25
CA ASN A 87 7.67 -26.08 -17.33
C ASN A 87 8.31 -24.72 -16.97
N LYS A 88 9.19 -24.20 -17.83
CA LYS A 88 9.96 -22.97 -17.56
C LYS A 88 9.89 -21.99 -18.72
N PHE A 89 9.82 -20.70 -18.40
CA PHE A 89 9.71 -19.64 -19.40
C PHE A 89 10.57 -18.43 -19.04
N LYS A 90 11.02 -17.70 -20.07
CA LYS A 90 11.71 -16.41 -19.96
C LYS A 90 11.04 -15.43 -20.93
N PRO A 91 10.35 -14.38 -20.45
CA PRO A 91 9.79 -13.38 -21.35
C PRO A 91 10.93 -12.58 -21.98
N GLY A 92 10.98 -12.55 -23.32
CA GLY A 92 12.02 -11.82 -24.06
C GLY A 92 11.76 -10.33 -24.19
N GLU A 93 10.52 -9.88 -23.99
CA GLU A 93 10.07 -8.49 -24.15
C GLU A 93 9.15 -8.08 -22.98
N PRO A 94 8.98 -6.78 -22.69
CA PRO A 94 8.02 -6.31 -21.71
C PRO A 94 6.56 -6.52 -22.18
N GLY A 95 5.66 -6.77 -21.24
CA GLY A 95 4.21 -6.88 -21.50
C GLY A 95 3.52 -7.96 -20.69
N ASP A 96 2.22 -8.12 -20.93
CA ASP A 96 1.39 -9.14 -20.28
C ASP A 96 1.44 -10.46 -21.05
N TYR A 97 1.53 -11.55 -20.30
CA TYR A 97 1.57 -12.92 -20.81
C TYR A 97 0.46 -13.76 -20.20
N THR A 98 -0.14 -14.60 -21.02
CA THR A 98 -1.09 -15.64 -20.61
C THR A 98 -0.40 -16.99 -20.60
N VAL A 99 -0.73 -17.85 -19.64
CA VAL A 99 -0.26 -19.23 -19.58
C VAL A 99 -1.34 -20.20 -19.12
N TYR A 100 -1.44 -21.35 -19.77
CA TYR A 100 -2.23 -22.49 -19.33
C TYR A 100 -1.44 -23.80 -19.51
N ALA A 101 -1.87 -24.86 -18.84
CA ALA A 101 -1.28 -26.18 -18.94
C ALA A 101 -2.32 -27.23 -19.34
N THR A 102 -1.89 -28.31 -19.99
CA THR A 102 -2.75 -29.45 -20.34
C THR A 102 -2.16 -30.78 -19.89
N TYR A 103 -3.01 -31.64 -19.32
CA TYR A 103 -2.68 -33.02 -18.93
C TYR A 103 -3.73 -33.98 -19.51
N LYS A 104 -3.31 -34.89 -20.41
CA LYS A 104 -4.23 -35.73 -21.21
C LYS A 104 -5.26 -34.84 -21.93
N ALA A 105 -6.55 -34.96 -21.58
CA ALA A 105 -7.65 -34.13 -22.12
C ALA A 105 -8.03 -32.95 -21.21
N LEU A 106 -7.40 -32.79 -20.04
CA LEU A 106 -7.67 -31.70 -19.10
C LEU A 106 -6.85 -30.46 -19.47
N THR A 107 -7.46 -29.30 -19.28
CA THR A 107 -6.82 -27.98 -19.40
C THR A 107 -6.98 -27.24 -18.08
N SER A 108 -5.93 -26.54 -17.61
CA SER A 108 -6.01 -25.69 -16.42
C SER A 108 -6.85 -24.43 -16.69
N SER A 109 -7.23 -23.70 -15.64
CA SER A 109 -7.52 -22.28 -15.82
C SER A 109 -6.30 -21.55 -16.39
N THR A 110 -6.55 -20.55 -17.23
CA THR A 110 -5.51 -19.63 -17.70
C THR A 110 -5.09 -18.74 -16.54
N LYS A 111 -3.78 -18.52 -16.42
CA LYS A 111 -3.15 -17.55 -15.52
C LYS A 111 -2.46 -16.46 -16.32
N THR A 112 -2.22 -15.32 -15.69
CA THR A 112 -1.52 -14.16 -16.26
C THR A 112 -0.25 -13.85 -15.47
N PHE A 113 0.77 -13.34 -16.15
CA PHE A 113 1.93 -12.72 -15.51
C PHE A 113 2.44 -11.56 -16.36
N SER A 114 3.12 -10.60 -15.73
CA SER A 114 3.65 -9.40 -16.41
C SER A 114 5.18 -9.44 -16.44
N ALA A 115 5.77 -9.05 -17.57
CA ALA A 115 7.21 -8.85 -17.75
C ALA A 115 7.57 -7.37 -17.83
N SER A 116 8.59 -6.93 -17.09
CA SER A 116 9.04 -5.53 -17.04
C SER A 116 10.50 -5.38 -17.47
N ALA A 117 10.83 -4.26 -18.13
CA ALA A 117 12.20 -3.95 -18.55
C ALA A 117 13.13 -3.55 -17.37
N GLN A 118 12.59 -3.42 -16.16
CA GLN A 118 13.28 -2.97 -14.95
C GLN A 118 12.72 -3.70 -13.70
N PRO A 119 13.49 -3.81 -12.61
CA PRO A 119 13.04 -4.42 -11.36
C PRO A 119 11.76 -3.78 -10.80
N VAL A 120 10.79 -4.62 -10.41
CA VAL A 120 9.57 -4.20 -9.73
C VAL A 120 9.86 -4.09 -8.23
N LYS A 121 10.36 -2.91 -7.82
CA LYS A 121 10.70 -2.60 -6.42
C LYS A 121 9.48 -2.19 -5.59
N ASN A 122 9.56 -2.43 -4.28
CA ASN A 122 8.65 -1.81 -3.31
C ASN A 122 9.15 -0.39 -2.95
N PHE A 123 8.41 0.30 -2.07
CA PHE A 123 8.71 1.69 -1.68
C PHE A 123 8.71 1.86 -0.16
N LYS A 124 9.38 2.92 0.33
CA LYS A 124 9.25 3.38 1.72
C LYS A 124 7.81 3.85 1.96
N THR A 125 7.23 3.37 3.07
CA THR A 125 5.89 3.80 3.52
C THR A 125 6.00 5.08 4.32
N ASN A 126 5.14 6.05 4.03
CA ASN A 126 4.91 7.22 4.89
C ASN A 126 3.42 7.25 5.27
N VAL A 127 3.12 7.42 6.56
CA VAL A 127 1.75 7.35 7.10
C VAL A 127 1.06 8.70 6.97
N LEU A 128 -0.07 8.75 6.26
CA LEU A 128 -0.96 9.91 6.27
C LEU A 128 -1.66 10.00 7.64
N ILE A 129 -1.59 11.15 8.30
CA ILE A 129 -2.26 11.43 9.58
C ILE A 129 -3.11 12.69 9.42
N GLU A 130 -4.40 12.51 9.17
CA GLU A 130 -5.37 13.61 9.14
C GLU A 130 -5.91 13.82 10.55
N ASP A 131 -5.58 14.95 11.18
CA ASP A 131 -6.09 15.37 12.48
C ASP A 131 -7.26 16.33 12.33
N PHE A 132 -8.46 15.82 12.58
CA PHE A 132 -9.67 16.63 12.62
C PHE A 132 -9.69 17.40 13.94
N THR A 133 -9.57 18.73 13.85
CA THR A 133 -9.17 19.62 14.96
C THR A 133 -9.93 20.96 14.92
N GLY A 134 -9.65 21.85 15.89
CA GLY A 134 -10.18 23.22 15.90
C GLY A 134 -9.68 24.06 17.08
N ALA A 135 -9.54 25.37 16.90
CA ALA A 135 -9.01 26.28 17.91
C ALA A 135 -9.87 26.38 19.18
N TRP A 136 -11.17 26.07 19.10
CA TRP A 136 -12.09 25.98 20.24
C TRP A 136 -11.95 24.68 21.06
N CYS A 137 -11.17 23.71 20.58
CA CYS A 137 -11.07 22.37 21.18
C CYS A 137 -9.94 22.30 22.22
N GLY A 138 -10.27 22.46 23.50
CA GLY A 138 -9.31 22.44 24.61
C GLY A 138 -8.52 21.15 24.84
N TYR A 139 -8.83 20.06 24.14
CA TYR A 139 -8.05 18.81 24.15
C TYR A 139 -7.28 18.55 22.84
N CYS A 140 -7.33 19.46 21.86
CA CYS A 140 -6.67 19.30 20.56
C CYS A 140 -5.16 19.63 20.63
N THR A 141 -4.75 20.56 21.50
CA THR A 141 -3.34 20.83 21.88
C THR A 141 -2.57 19.55 22.20
N ARG A 142 -3.19 18.63 22.95
CA ARG A 142 -2.66 17.30 23.31
C ARG A 142 -2.34 16.39 22.12
N VAL A 143 -3.04 16.54 21.00
CA VAL A 143 -2.78 15.76 19.77
C VAL A 143 -1.74 16.47 18.91
N ALA A 144 -1.84 17.80 18.75
CA ALA A 144 -0.83 18.61 18.08
C ALA A 144 0.59 18.38 18.66
N TYR A 145 0.73 18.42 20.00
CA TYR A 145 2.00 18.13 20.67
C TYR A 145 2.54 16.73 20.34
N LYS A 146 1.68 15.71 20.39
CA LYS A 146 2.08 14.33 20.05
C LYS A 146 2.49 14.17 18.59
N LEU A 147 1.90 14.92 17.66
CA LEU A 147 2.28 14.92 16.26
C LEU A 147 3.63 15.64 16.04
N GLN A 148 3.87 16.77 16.71
CA GLN A 148 5.20 17.41 16.73
C GLN A 148 6.27 16.51 17.35
N GLU A 149 5.97 15.78 18.43
CA GLU A 149 6.88 14.80 19.04
C GLU A 149 7.17 13.59 18.11
N LEU A 150 6.21 13.17 17.27
CA LEU A 150 6.48 12.15 16.24
C LEU A 150 7.30 12.71 15.08
N LYS A 151 7.04 13.93 14.61
CA LYS A 151 7.84 14.60 13.55
C LYS A 151 9.33 14.67 13.93
N LYS A 152 9.65 14.87 15.22
CA LYS A 152 11.02 14.85 15.74
C LYS A 152 11.70 13.47 15.73
N LYS A 153 10.94 12.37 15.62
CA LYS A 153 11.43 10.98 15.65
C LYS A 153 11.46 10.30 14.28
N THR A 154 10.63 10.72 13.34
CA THR A 154 10.49 10.07 12.03
C THR A 154 10.04 11.02 10.93
N SER A 155 10.61 10.85 9.73
CA SER A 155 10.13 11.46 8.49
C SER A 155 9.10 10.60 7.75
N GLN A 156 8.67 9.47 8.33
CA GLN A 156 7.67 8.56 7.73
C GLN A 156 6.23 8.89 8.15
N ILE A 157 5.94 10.16 8.44
CA ILE A 157 4.59 10.67 8.67
C ILE A 157 4.33 11.90 7.81
N VAL A 158 3.08 12.03 7.35
CA VAL A 158 2.56 13.16 6.58
C VAL A 158 1.33 13.65 7.31
N VAL A 159 1.45 14.76 8.03
CA VAL A 159 0.38 15.32 8.87
C VAL A 159 -0.48 16.27 8.05
N VAL A 160 -1.78 16.35 8.38
CA VAL A 160 -2.74 17.29 7.80
C VAL A 160 -3.68 17.74 8.93
N ALA A 161 -3.62 19.01 9.34
CA ALA A 161 -4.53 19.59 10.32
C ALA A 161 -5.82 20.05 9.63
N ALA A 162 -6.89 19.28 9.82
CA ALA A 162 -8.19 19.47 9.19
C ALA A 162 -9.15 20.22 10.13
N HIS A 163 -9.07 21.55 10.11
CA HIS A 163 -9.82 22.45 10.99
C HIS A 163 -11.33 22.47 10.71
N TYR A 164 -12.13 22.50 11.78
CA TYR A 164 -13.60 22.62 11.77
C TYR A 164 -14.07 23.71 12.73
N GLY A 165 -15.02 24.55 12.31
CA GLY A 165 -15.76 25.47 13.19
C GLY A 165 -14.99 26.71 13.68
N ASP A 166 -13.89 27.09 13.03
CA ASP A 166 -13.07 28.25 13.39
C ASP A 166 -12.59 29.04 12.13
N ALA A 167 -11.67 29.99 12.34
CA ALA A 167 -11.13 30.85 11.28
C ALA A 167 -10.16 30.13 10.32
N LEU A 168 -9.69 28.93 10.66
CA LEU A 168 -8.79 28.10 9.84
C LEU A 168 -9.55 27.00 9.08
N GLN A 169 -10.87 26.90 9.27
CA GLN A 169 -11.72 25.85 8.71
C GLN A 169 -11.54 25.62 7.21
N TYR A 170 -11.23 24.37 6.84
CA TYR A 170 -11.25 23.93 5.44
C TYR A 170 -12.69 23.94 4.89
N SER A 171 -12.91 24.58 3.74
CA SER A 171 -14.26 24.83 3.19
C SER A 171 -15.09 23.57 2.90
N LYS A 172 -14.44 22.42 2.67
CA LYS A 172 -15.08 21.11 2.45
C LYS A 172 -14.86 20.12 3.59
N ILE A 173 -14.54 20.60 4.80
CA ILE A 173 -14.31 19.74 5.99
C ILE A 173 -15.46 18.75 6.24
N SER A 174 -16.70 19.15 5.94
CA SER A 174 -17.90 18.31 6.08
C SER A 174 -17.94 17.11 5.13
N GLU A 175 -17.31 17.17 3.95
CA GLU A 175 -17.18 15.99 3.07
C GLU A 175 -16.30 14.92 3.74
N MET A 176 -15.24 15.35 4.43
CA MET A 176 -14.28 14.47 5.11
C MET A 176 -14.85 13.93 6.43
N THR A 177 -15.41 14.77 7.29
CA THR A 177 -15.95 14.33 8.59
C THR A 177 -17.09 13.33 8.42
N ASN A 178 -17.97 13.54 7.43
CA ASN A 178 -19.04 12.61 7.09
C ASN A 178 -18.50 11.28 6.54
N ALA A 179 -17.53 11.30 5.61
CA ALA A 179 -16.96 10.09 5.01
C ALA A 179 -16.14 9.23 5.99
N PHE A 180 -15.70 9.81 7.11
CA PHE A 180 -14.83 9.19 8.10
C PHE A 180 -15.45 8.99 9.49
N GLY A 181 -16.70 9.42 9.69
CA GLY A 181 -17.46 9.27 10.94
C GLY A 181 -16.93 10.13 12.09
N VAL A 182 -16.45 11.34 11.81
CA VAL A 182 -15.87 12.24 12.81
C VAL A 182 -16.99 13.00 13.53
N SER A 183 -17.26 12.60 14.77
CA SER A 183 -18.32 13.14 15.64
C SER A 183 -17.81 13.80 16.94
N SER A 184 -16.49 13.85 17.13
CA SER A 184 -15.83 14.43 18.31
C SER A 184 -14.41 14.85 17.97
N TYR A 185 -13.86 15.81 18.72
CA TYR A 185 -12.56 16.45 18.48
C TYR A 185 -11.69 16.38 19.76
N PRO A 186 -10.36 16.19 19.66
CA PRO A 186 -9.58 15.90 18.45
C PRO A 186 -9.86 14.51 17.88
N HIS A 187 -9.57 14.31 16.60
CA HIS A 187 -9.71 13.01 15.93
C HIS A 187 -8.69 12.85 14.81
N ALA A 188 -7.46 12.45 15.17
CA ALA A 188 -6.48 11.93 14.22
C ALA A 188 -6.89 10.56 13.65
N ARG A 189 -6.67 10.32 12.35
CA ARG A 189 -6.87 9.02 11.68
C ARG A 189 -5.60 8.61 10.94
N LEU A 190 -5.14 7.36 11.15
CA LEU A 190 -3.94 6.83 10.49
C LEU A 190 -4.31 6.18 9.14
N ASN A 191 -3.67 6.60 8.06
CA ASN A 191 -3.92 6.14 6.69
C ASN A 191 -5.42 6.06 6.32
N ARG A 192 -6.24 6.99 6.82
CA ARG A 192 -7.71 6.99 6.64
C ARG A 192 -8.46 5.75 7.18
N THR A 193 -7.82 4.92 8.00
CA THR A 193 -8.40 3.70 8.57
C THR A 193 -9.13 3.95 9.90
N ALA A 194 -8.51 3.64 11.04
CA ALA A 194 -9.05 3.84 12.39
C ALA A 194 -8.69 5.24 12.95
N LYS A 195 -9.43 5.67 13.97
CA LYS A 195 -8.98 6.77 14.84
C LYS A 195 -7.69 6.34 15.54
N TRP A 196 -6.69 7.22 15.56
CA TRP A 196 -5.44 6.97 16.26
C TRP A 196 -5.70 6.86 17.77
N ASN A 197 -5.16 5.81 18.40
CA ASN A 197 -5.14 5.59 19.84
C ASN A 197 -4.08 6.46 20.57
N GLU A 198 -3.39 7.33 19.83
CA GLU A 198 -2.31 8.19 20.31
C GLU A 198 -1.09 7.46 20.90
N THR A 199 -0.84 6.21 20.47
CA THR A 199 0.42 5.50 20.75
C THR A 199 1.36 5.55 19.54
N GLU A 200 2.64 5.76 19.81
CA GLU A 200 3.72 5.74 18.80
C GLU A 200 3.77 4.41 18.05
N SER A 201 3.57 3.29 18.76
CA SER A 201 3.51 1.94 18.18
C SER A 201 2.44 1.74 17.10
N ALA A 202 1.32 2.47 17.15
CA ALA A 202 0.28 2.40 16.12
C ALA A 202 0.70 3.10 14.82
N VAL A 203 1.69 4.00 14.88
CA VAL A 203 2.27 4.66 13.70
C VAL A 203 3.49 3.89 13.19
N THR A 204 4.41 3.48 14.07
CA THR A 204 5.65 2.80 13.66
C THR A 204 5.40 1.43 13.02
N SER A 205 4.38 0.69 13.48
CA SER A 205 4.00 -0.60 12.88
C SER A 205 3.46 -0.49 11.45
N LEU A 206 2.87 0.66 11.07
CA LEU A 206 2.40 0.89 9.71
C LEU A 206 3.58 1.10 8.74
N TYR A 207 4.56 1.92 9.12
CA TYR A 207 5.69 2.25 8.24
C TYR A 207 6.88 1.29 8.32
N ALA A 208 6.85 0.31 9.23
CA ALA A 208 7.83 -0.78 9.31
C ALA A 208 7.77 -1.75 8.11
N ASN A 209 6.66 -1.76 7.36
CA ASN A 209 6.48 -2.55 6.15
C ASN A 209 6.65 -1.65 4.91
N SER A 210 7.25 -2.17 3.84
CA SER A 210 7.38 -1.45 2.56
C SER A 210 6.03 -1.34 1.84
N SER A 211 5.70 -0.14 1.35
CA SER A 211 4.50 0.08 0.55
C SER A 211 4.68 -0.49 -0.85
N LYS A 212 3.55 -0.83 -1.46
CA LYS A 212 3.44 -1.30 -2.82
C LYS A 212 3.14 -0.20 -3.84
N VAL A 213 2.91 1.02 -3.34
CA VAL A 213 2.68 2.24 -4.11
C VAL A 213 3.77 3.27 -3.78
N GLY A 214 4.53 3.68 -4.79
CA GLY A 214 5.40 4.84 -4.72
C GLY A 214 4.63 6.09 -5.09
N VAL A 215 4.94 7.21 -4.44
CA VAL A 215 4.42 8.55 -4.78
C VAL A 215 5.60 9.51 -4.83
N LEU A 216 5.58 10.49 -5.74
CA LEU A 216 6.43 11.68 -5.68
C LEU A 216 5.67 12.95 -6.09
N ILE A 217 6.23 14.08 -5.67
CA ILE A 217 5.80 15.44 -5.97
C ILE A 217 6.90 16.15 -6.77
N GLU A 218 6.52 16.81 -7.86
CA GLU A 218 7.35 17.76 -8.60
C GLU A 218 6.61 19.09 -8.65
N SER A 219 7.22 20.19 -8.20
CA SER A 219 6.53 21.48 -8.10
C SER A 219 7.42 22.67 -8.42
N SER A 220 6.82 23.72 -8.96
CA SER A 220 7.42 25.03 -9.21
C SER A 220 6.39 26.13 -9.01
N ILE A 221 6.85 27.36 -8.76
CA ILE A 221 5.98 28.53 -8.60
C ILE A 221 6.55 29.70 -9.39
N ASP A 222 5.68 30.40 -10.13
CA ASP A 222 6.00 31.68 -10.76
C ASP A 222 5.02 32.74 -10.25
N GLY A 223 5.53 33.79 -9.63
CA GLY A 223 4.73 34.78 -8.88
C GLY A 223 3.90 34.15 -7.74
N ARG A 224 2.65 33.81 -8.05
CA ARG A 224 1.71 33.06 -7.18
C ARG A 224 1.06 31.85 -7.86
N THR A 225 1.43 31.56 -9.12
CA THR A 225 0.94 30.42 -9.88
C THR A 225 1.77 29.18 -9.55
N LEU A 226 1.23 28.31 -8.71
CA LEU A 226 1.77 26.99 -8.42
C LEU A 226 1.52 26.05 -9.61
N THR A 227 2.58 25.48 -10.15
CA THR A 227 2.52 24.32 -11.05
C THR A 227 2.98 23.09 -10.29
N LEU A 228 2.15 22.05 -10.30
CA LEU A 228 2.37 20.83 -9.54
C LEU A 228 2.15 19.62 -10.45
N LYS A 229 3.01 18.62 -10.32
CA LYS A 229 2.84 17.29 -10.89
C LYS A 229 3.00 16.25 -9.79
N VAL A 230 2.03 15.34 -9.70
CA VAL A 230 2.10 14.16 -8.85
C VAL A 230 2.24 12.94 -9.75
N LYS A 231 3.14 12.04 -9.36
CA LYS A 231 3.32 10.73 -10.00
C LYS A 231 3.13 9.62 -8.97
N ALA A 232 2.59 8.49 -9.41
CA ALA A 232 2.50 7.27 -8.62
C ALA A 232 3.00 6.06 -9.42
N LYS A 233 3.75 5.16 -8.79
CA LYS A 233 4.31 3.94 -9.41
C LYS A 233 3.91 2.72 -8.60
N PHE A 234 3.54 1.64 -9.29
CA PHE A 234 2.89 0.49 -8.67
C PHE A 234 3.74 -0.77 -8.78
N SER A 235 3.92 -1.49 -7.68
CA SER A 235 4.68 -2.76 -7.64
C SER A 235 3.80 -4.01 -7.69
N GLU A 236 2.49 -3.81 -7.82
CA GLU A 236 1.44 -4.79 -8.10
C GLU A 236 0.29 -4.07 -8.83
N THR A 237 -0.65 -4.82 -9.42
CA THR A 237 -1.77 -4.23 -10.17
C THR A 237 -2.96 -3.93 -9.25
N TYR A 238 -3.49 -2.72 -9.33
CA TYR A 238 -4.65 -2.26 -8.55
C TYR A 238 -5.86 -1.91 -9.42
N THR A 239 -7.04 -1.90 -8.80
CA THR A 239 -8.26 -1.26 -9.30
C THR A 239 -8.76 -0.20 -8.31
N ASP A 240 -9.67 0.66 -8.76
CA ASP A 240 -10.44 1.59 -7.92
C ASP A 240 -9.62 2.55 -7.05
N LEU A 241 -8.37 2.84 -7.46
CA LEU A 241 -7.52 3.80 -6.75
C LEU A 241 -7.97 5.25 -6.98
N LYS A 242 -7.64 6.09 -6.01
CA LYS A 242 -7.85 7.53 -6.05
C LYS A 242 -6.59 8.30 -5.70
N LEU A 243 -6.38 9.42 -6.38
CA LEU A 243 -5.36 10.42 -6.04
C LEU A 243 -5.99 11.50 -5.16
N GLY A 244 -5.40 11.74 -3.98
CA GLY A 244 -5.64 12.94 -3.19
C GLY A 244 -4.47 13.91 -3.29
N VAL A 245 -4.76 15.20 -3.52
CA VAL A 245 -3.76 16.27 -3.49
C VAL A 245 -4.28 17.45 -2.67
N PHE A 246 -3.57 17.78 -1.60
CA PHE A 246 -3.85 18.86 -0.67
C PHE A 246 -2.75 19.93 -0.73
N LEU A 247 -3.13 21.18 -0.47
CA LEU A 247 -2.21 22.24 -0.11
C LEU A 247 -2.45 22.63 1.36
N LEU A 248 -1.36 22.65 2.11
CA LEU A 248 -1.32 23.02 3.52
C LEU A 248 -0.69 24.41 3.68
N GLU A 249 -0.79 25.00 4.86
CA GLU A 249 -0.10 26.23 5.25
C GLU A 249 0.31 26.15 6.73
N ASN A 250 1.50 26.65 7.05
CA ASN A 250 2.11 26.57 8.38
C ASN A 250 2.24 27.96 9.03
N ASP A 251 2.75 28.02 10.27
CA ASP A 251 2.93 29.26 11.05
C ASP A 251 1.63 30.10 11.27
N LEU A 252 0.44 29.49 11.17
CA LEU A 252 -0.82 30.23 11.24
C LEU A 252 -1.22 30.54 12.69
N LEU A 253 -1.19 31.82 13.07
CA LEU A 253 -1.48 32.26 14.44
C LEU A 253 -3.00 32.37 14.72
N LEU A 254 -3.47 31.67 15.76
CA LEU A 254 -4.83 31.79 16.29
C LEU A 254 -4.86 31.45 17.80
N ASP A 255 -5.79 32.04 18.56
CA ASP A 255 -5.95 31.72 19.99
C ASP A 255 -6.56 30.32 20.17
N GLN A 256 -5.79 29.39 20.76
CA GLN A 256 -6.16 28.00 20.93
C GLN A 256 -6.64 27.73 22.36
N ALA A 257 -7.90 27.33 22.53
CA ALA A 257 -8.44 26.85 23.80
C ALA A 257 -7.62 25.64 24.30
N ASN A 258 -7.47 25.50 25.62
CA ASN A 258 -6.58 24.51 26.23
C ASN A 258 -7.08 24.08 27.62
N TYR A 259 -7.14 22.77 27.89
CA TYR A 259 -7.72 22.19 29.12
C TYR A 259 -6.69 21.48 30.01
N GLY A 260 -5.39 21.74 29.82
CA GLY A 260 -4.32 21.24 30.66
C GLY A 260 -2.94 21.53 30.05
N ASP A 261 -1.88 21.35 30.83
CA ASP A 261 -0.53 21.35 30.23
C ASP A 261 -0.27 20.02 29.53
N PHE A 262 -0.19 20.10 28.20
CA PHE A 262 0.15 18.98 27.32
C PHE A 262 1.52 19.15 26.64
N GLY A 263 2.35 20.08 27.12
CA GLY A 263 3.63 20.48 26.51
C GLY A 263 3.67 21.92 25.97
N TYR A 264 2.59 22.69 26.19
CA TYR A 264 2.48 24.10 25.81
C TYR A 264 2.16 25.03 27.01
N GLY A 265 2.18 24.51 28.24
CA GLY A 265 1.78 25.25 29.44
C GLY A 265 0.28 25.19 29.71
N SER A 266 -0.14 25.87 30.79
CA SER A 266 -1.49 25.78 31.36
C SER A 266 -2.44 26.93 30.98
N ASP A 267 -2.00 27.87 30.14
CA ASP A 267 -2.81 29.03 29.75
C ASP A 267 -3.99 28.61 28.86
N ASN A 268 -5.11 29.34 28.98
CA ASN A 268 -6.36 29.06 28.27
C ASN A 268 -7.15 30.35 27.96
N PRO A 269 -7.26 30.78 26.69
CA PRO A 269 -6.57 30.20 25.53
C PRO A 269 -5.05 30.39 25.62
N ILE A 270 -4.31 29.56 24.89
CA ILE A 270 -2.94 29.87 24.50
C ILE A 270 -3.04 30.96 23.41
N VAL A 271 -2.56 32.16 23.72
CA VAL A 271 -2.70 33.34 22.86
C VAL A 271 -1.68 33.30 21.73
N ASN A 272 -2.11 33.55 20.49
CA ASN A 272 -1.32 33.38 19.26
C ASN A 272 -0.65 32.00 19.17
N PHE A 273 -1.41 30.91 19.37
CA PHE A 273 -0.91 29.56 19.15
C PHE A 273 -0.62 29.35 17.65
N GLU A 274 0.46 28.62 17.36
CA GLU A 274 0.99 28.41 16.01
C GLU A 274 0.42 27.11 15.42
N HIS A 275 -0.36 27.23 14.34
CA HIS A 275 -0.98 26.09 13.66
C HIS A 275 -0.20 25.70 12.40
N ASP A 276 0.36 24.49 12.43
CA ASP A 276 1.06 23.82 11.33
C ASP A 276 0.13 22.88 10.53
N ASP A 277 0.60 22.44 9.36
CA ASP A 277 -0.06 21.43 8.49
C ASP A 277 -1.51 21.79 8.09
N VAL A 278 -1.92 23.06 8.15
CA VAL A 278 -3.34 23.46 8.07
C VAL A 278 -3.89 23.31 6.66
N LEU A 279 -4.90 22.44 6.49
CA LEU A 279 -5.52 22.16 5.20
C LEU A 279 -6.27 23.39 4.65
N ARG A 280 -5.66 24.11 3.69
CA ARG A 280 -6.33 25.23 3.01
C ARG A 280 -7.11 24.78 1.77
N VAL A 281 -6.56 23.85 0.98
CA VAL A 281 -7.08 23.50 -0.35
C VAL A 281 -6.96 22.00 -0.61
N ALA A 282 -7.94 21.40 -1.30
CA ALA A 282 -7.74 20.18 -2.07
C ALA A 282 -7.81 20.50 -3.57
N LEU A 283 -6.79 20.07 -4.33
CA LEU A 283 -6.72 20.21 -5.79
C LEU A 283 -7.44 19.07 -6.53
N THR A 284 -7.81 18.03 -5.79
CA THR A 284 -8.74 16.95 -6.15
C THR A 284 -10.01 17.06 -5.30
N SER A 285 -10.97 16.15 -5.46
CA SER A 285 -11.92 15.84 -4.37
C SER A 285 -11.17 15.63 -3.04
N PRO A 286 -11.71 16.05 -1.89
CA PRO A 286 -11.10 15.76 -0.59
C PRO A 286 -11.04 14.25 -0.27
N LEU A 287 -11.91 13.45 -0.91
CA LEU A 287 -11.87 11.98 -0.83
C LEU A 287 -11.05 11.34 -1.96
N GLY A 288 -10.44 12.14 -2.84
CA GLY A 288 -9.59 11.75 -3.94
C GLY A 288 -10.32 11.52 -5.28
N ASP A 289 -9.67 11.94 -6.36
CA ASP A 289 -10.15 11.76 -7.74
C ASP A 289 -9.75 10.38 -8.29
N ASN A 290 -10.61 9.76 -9.09
CA ASN A 290 -10.37 8.40 -9.59
C ASN A 290 -9.14 8.33 -10.52
N ILE A 291 -8.32 7.31 -10.33
CA ILE A 291 -7.23 6.92 -11.24
C ILE A 291 -7.77 5.84 -12.18
N SER A 292 -7.39 5.87 -13.46
CA SER A 292 -7.75 4.81 -14.41
C SER A 292 -7.09 3.48 -14.04
N SER A 293 -7.83 2.37 -14.10
CA SER A 293 -7.31 1.01 -13.91
C SER A 293 -6.19 0.63 -14.89
N GLU A 294 -6.09 1.35 -16.00
CA GLU A 294 -5.05 1.16 -17.03
C GLU A 294 -3.76 1.94 -16.72
N SER A 295 -3.82 2.85 -15.74
CA SER A 295 -2.67 3.58 -15.19
C SER A 295 -2.19 3.01 -13.85
N THR A 296 -2.79 1.92 -13.36
CA THR A 296 -2.50 1.28 -12.06
C THR A 296 -2.07 -0.17 -12.20
N LYS A 297 -1.50 -0.54 -13.36
CA LYS A 297 -0.84 -1.84 -13.57
C LYS A 297 0.51 -1.87 -12.84
N VAL A 298 0.96 -3.06 -12.48
CA VAL A 298 2.34 -3.30 -12.05
C VAL A 298 3.37 -2.68 -13.00
N GLY A 299 4.43 -2.09 -12.46
CA GLY A 299 5.51 -1.42 -13.19
C GLY A 299 5.12 -0.09 -13.84
N SER A 300 3.82 0.21 -14.01
CA SER A 300 3.35 1.45 -14.63
C SER A 300 3.56 2.67 -13.71
N VAL A 301 3.61 3.84 -14.34
CA VAL A 301 3.67 5.15 -13.66
C VAL A 301 2.45 5.96 -14.10
N PHE A 302 1.57 6.28 -13.17
CA PHE A 302 0.53 7.28 -13.33
C PHE A 302 1.12 8.68 -13.12
N GLU A 303 0.65 9.66 -13.91
CA GLU A 303 1.03 11.06 -13.79
C GLU A 303 -0.21 11.97 -13.86
N LYS A 304 -0.28 12.97 -12.98
CA LYS A 304 -1.29 14.02 -13.02
C LYS A 304 -0.66 15.39 -12.73
N SER A 305 -0.89 16.35 -13.62
CA SER A 305 -0.48 17.74 -13.42
C SER A 305 -1.67 18.62 -13.01
N PHE A 306 -1.37 19.67 -12.25
CA PHE A 306 -2.28 20.67 -11.69
C PHE A 306 -1.63 22.06 -11.83
N THR A 307 -2.47 23.09 -11.95
CA THR A 307 -2.06 24.49 -11.85
C THR A 307 -3.04 25.19 -10.91
N TYR A 308 -2.52 25.97 -9.96
CA TYR A 308 -3.31 26.65 -8.94
C TYR A 308 -2.76 28.05 -8.69
N GLU A 309 -3.62 29.06 -8.77
CA GLU A 309 -3.26 30.44 -8.42
C GLU A 309 -3.50 30.66 -6.92
N ILE A 310 -2.43 30.84 -6.15
CA ILE A 310 -2.52 30.94 -4.69
C ILE A 310 -3.15 32.28 -4.30
N PRO A 311 -4.34 32.32 -3.66
CA PRO A 311 -4.99 33.57 -3.26
C PRO A 311 -4.12 34.40 -2.31
N ASN A 312 -4.23 35.73 -2.36
CA ASN A 312 -3.47 36.65 -1.48
C ASN A 312 -3.82 36.51 0.03
N SER A 313 -4.83 35.71 0.38
CA SER A 313 -5.20 35.38 1.76
C SER A 313 -4.35 34.25 2.38
N TYR A 314 -3.46 33.63 1.60
CA TYR A 314 -2.55 32.56 2.02
C TYR A 314 -1.11 33.05 1.86
N ASP A 315 -0.22 32.76 2.80
CA ASP A 315 1.22 32.99 2.61
C ASP A 315 1.84 31.85 1.80
N LYS A 316 2.09 32.12 0.51
CA LYS A 316 2.69 31.16 -0.43
C LYS A 316 4.05 30.61 0.03
N ASP A 317 4.78 31.35 0.86
CA ASP A 317 6.10 30.95 1.36
C ASP A 317 6.02 30.13 2.66
N LYS A 318 4.79 29.88 3.13
CA LYS A 318 4.42 28.94 4.21
C LYS A 318 3.61 27.74 3.73
N MET A 319 3.35 27.63 2.43
CA MET A 319 2.51 26.58 1.87
C MET A 319 3.28 25.32 1.46
N ASP A 320 2.72 24.18 1.84
CA ASP A 320 3.22 22.83 1.52
C ASP A 320 2.24 22.06 0.66
N ILE A 321 2.72 21.00 0.02
CA ILE A 321 1.94 20.06 -0.80
C ILE A 321 1.91 18.70 -0.11
N VAL A 322 0.72 18.11 0.01
CA VAL A 322 0.55 16.72 0.41
C VAL A 322 -0.15 15.94 -0.70
N ALA A 323 0.45 14.83 -1.13
CA ALA A 323 -0.08 13.95 -2.15
C ALA A 323 -0.13 12.50 -1.66
N PHE A 324 -1.23 11.80 -1.91
CA PHE A 324 -1.44 10.43 -1.43
C PHE A 324 -2.34 9.63 -2.36
N ILE A 325 -2.25 8.30 -2.27
CA ILE A 325 -3.04 7.36 -3.07
C ILE A 325 -3.90 6.52 -2.12
N THR A 326 -5.21 6.47 -2.34
CA THR A 326 -6.12 5.60 -1.57
C THR A 326 -6.75 4.50 -2.42
N ASP A 327 -7.13 3.40 -1.77
CA ASP A 327 -7.95 2.34 -2.36
C ASP A 327 -9.47 2.66 -2.34
N LYS A 328 -10.28 1.69 -2.79
CA LYS A 328 -11.75 1.73 -2.77
C LYS A 328 -12.37 1.96 -1.39
N ASP A 329 -11.71 1.48 -0.33
CA ASP A 329 -12.18 1.61 1.05
C ASP A 329 -11.74 2.93 1.69
N LYS A 330 -11.00 3.75 0.91
CA LYS A 330 -10.39 5.04 1.24
C LYS A 330 -9.11 4.93 2.07
N MET A 331 -8.55 3.73 2.29
CA MET A 331 -7.28 3.57 3.00
C MET A 331 -6.13 4.15 2.17
N SER A 332 -5.27 4.96 2.80
CA SER A 332 -4.05 5.49 2.18
C SER A 332 -2.99 4.38 2.06
N LEU A 333 -2.57 4.09 0.83
CA LEU A 333 -1.56 3.08 0.50
C LEU A 333 -0.14 3.64 0.61
N ASN A 334 0.04 4.93 0.27
CA ASN A 334 1.23 5.71 0.59
C ASN A 334 0.95 7.21 0.44
N ALA A 335 1.78 8.04 1.08
CA ALA A 335 1.70 9.50 1.04
C ALA A 335 3.08 10.16 0.90
N ARG A 336 3.09 11.42 0.48
CA ARG A 336 4.26 12.32 0.48
C ARG A 336 3.85 13.73 0.90
N HIS A 337 4.75 14.37 1.62
CA HIS A 337 4.81 15.82 1.84
C HIS A 337 5.89 16.41 0.92
N SER A 338 5.74 17.67 0.53
CA SER A 338 6.79 18.49 -0.09
C SER A 338 6.56 19.97 0.20
N GLU A 339 7.63 20.69 0.54
CA GLU A 339 7.72 22.13 0.27
C GLU A 339 7.42 22.43 -1.22
N ILE A 340 6.88 23.61 -1.52
CA ILE A 340 6.74 24.13 -2.89
C ILE A 340 8.14 24.36 -3.51
N GLY A 341 8.26 24.12 -4.82
CA GLY A 341 9.49 24.39 -5.57
C GLY A 341 10.50 23.25 -5.56
N LYS A 342 10.13 22.05 -5.09
CA LYS A 342 10.99 20.86 -5.10
C LYS A 342 10.60 19.89 -6.20
N THR A 343 11.62 19.24 -6.77
CA THR A 343 11.50 17.98 -7.50
C THR A 343 11.93 16.86 -6.55
N GLN A 344 11.06 15.88 -6.35
CA GLN A 344 11.36 14.71 -5.52
C GLN A 344 11.69 13.48 -6.37
N GLU A 345 12.28 12.46 -5.75
CA GLU A 345 12.41 11.11 -6.32
C GLU A 345 11.50 10.11 -5.61
N PHE A 346 11.21 8.99 -6.25
CA PHE A 346 10.58 7.83 -5.60
C PHE A 346 11.50 7.27 -4.50
N GLU A 347 10.96 7.01 -3.32
CA GLU A 347 11.66 6.25 -2.27
C GLU A 347 11.57 4.75 -2.56
N GLU A 348 12.25 4.29 -3.61
CA GLU A 348 12.40 2.87 -3.93
C GLU A 348 13.28 2.13 -2.90
N LEU A 349 13.02 0.82 -2.72
CA LEU A 349 13.76 -0.10 -1.85
C LEU A 349 14.36 -1.27 -2.65
#